data_AF-K1T8C7-F1
#
_entry.id   AF-K1T8C7-F1
#
_cell.length_a   1.000
_cell.length_b   1.000
_cell.length_c   1.000
_cell.angle_alpha   90.00
_cell.angle_beta   90.00
_cell.angle_gamma   90.00
#
_symmetry.space_group_name_H-M   'P 1'
#
loop_
_entity.id
_entity.type
_entity.pdbx_description
1 polymer ?
#
loop_
_entity_poly.entity_id
_entity_poly.type
_entity_poly.pdbx_seq_one_letter_code
_entity_poly.pdbx_strand_id
1 'polypeptide(L)'
;MKRNLIVLLTILVCSLTACKPGQKKEEDMEKETKLKIETSAGDITVKLYNETPKHRDNFIKLVEDGTYEGTLFHRVIKDFMIQAGDPESKKAPKGKMLGAGDVGYTVPAEFVYPKYFHKKGALSAARQGDEVNPDKASSGCQFYIVTGKVYNDSTLLGMEQQMNQMR
;
A
#
# COMPACT_ATOMS: atom_id res chain seq x y z
N MET A 1 36.32 -32.12 -70.37
CA MET A 1 36.66 -31.02 -69.43
C MET A 1 35.38 -30.26 -69.08
N LYS A 2 35.08 -30.20 -67.78
CA LYS A 2 34.02 -29.44 -67.07
C LYS A 2 32.57 -29.62 -67.54
N ARG A 3 31.86 -30.55 -66.89
CA ARG A 3 30.38 -30.66 -66.87
C ARG A 3 29.85 -29.86 -65.67
N ASN A 4 28.98 -28.89 -65.93
CA ASN A 4 28.27 -28.12 -64.91
C ASN A 4 27.21 -29.01 -64.25
N LEU A 5 27.33 -29.20 -62.93
CA LEU A 5 26.33 -29.86 -62.11
C LEU A 5 25.70 -28.81 -61.19
N ILE A 6 24.48 -28.41 -61.53
CA ILE A 6 23.61 -27.62 -60.67
C ILE A 6 23.04 -28.60 -59.63
N VAL A 7 23.43 -28.45 -58.37
CA VAL A 7 22.74 -29.10 -57.24
C VAL A 7 21.99 -28.01 -56.49
N LEU A 8 20.68 -28.07 -56.64
CA LEU A 8 19.68 -27.28 -55.93
C LEU A 8 19.67 -27.76 -54.46
N LEU A 9 20.33 -27.04 -53.54
CA LEU A 9 20.23 -27.35 -52.12
C LEU A 9 19.03 -26.60 -51.54
N THR A 10 17.97 -27.35 -51.27
CA THR A 10 16.72 -26.89 -50.68
C THR A 10 16.92 -26.38 -49.26
N ILE A 11 16.25 -25.26 -49.01
CA ILE A 11 16.16 -24.50 -47.77
C ILE A 11 15.56 -25.37 -46.65
N LEU A 12 16.28 -25.56 -45.55
CA LEU A 12 15.70 -25.89 -44.24
C LEU A 12 16.17 -24.84 -43.24
N VAL A 13 15.49 -23.69 -43.23
CA VAL A 13 15.59 -22.74 -42.12
C VAL A 13 14.78 -23.33 -40.98
N CYS A 14 15.46 -24.04 -40.06
CA CYS A 14 14.92 -24.32 -38.74
C CYS A 14 14.72 -22.98 -38.03
N SER A 15 13.49 -22.48 -38.07
CA SER A 15 13.02 -21.38 -37.25
C SER A 15 13.16 -21.76 -35.77
N LEU A 16 14.24 -21.30 -35.14
CA LEU A 16 14.40 -21.26 -33.70
C LEU A 16 13.41 -20.23 -33.15
N THR A 17 12.17 -20.65 -32.92
CA THR A 17 11.27 -19.93 -32.02
C THR A 17 11.81 -20.05 -30.61
N ALA A 18 12.67 -19.11 -30.23
CA ALA A 18 13.04 -18.88 -28.85
C ALA A 18 11.80 -18.41 -28.08
N CYS A 19 11.15 -19.33 -27.35
CA CYS A 19 10.19 -18.97 -26.32
C CYS A 19 10.91 -18.11 -25.27
N LYS A 20 10.69 -16.79 -25.29
CA LYS A 20 11.04 -15.93 -24.15
C LYS A 20 10.07 -16.22 -23.01
N PRO A 21 10.54 -16.72 -21.85
CA PRO A 21 9.68 -16.82 -20.68
C PRO A 21 9.32 -15.42 -20.17
N GLY A 22 8.04 -15.27 -19.83
CA GLY A 22 7.34 -14.07 -19.36
C GLY A 22 8.17 -12.95 -18.74
N GLN A 23 8.35 -11.86 -19.50
CA GLN A 23 8.53 -10.52 -18.95
C GLN A 23 7.13 -9.91 -18.73
N LYS A 24 6.62 -10.02 -17.50
CA LYS A 24 5.56 -9.15 -16.98
C LYS A 24 5.91 -8.82 -15.54
N LYS A 25 6.67 -7.73 -15.30
CA LYS A 25 6.77 -7.08 -13.97
C LYS A 25 7.53 -5.75 -13.85
N GLU A 26 7.82 -5.02 -14.93
CA GLU A 26 8.49 -3.69 -14.80
C GLU A 26 7.65 -2.49 -15.26
N GLU A 27 6.66 -2.66 -16.15
CA GLU A 27 5.88 -1.52 -16.68
C GLU A 27 4.92 -0.85 -15.67
N ASP A 28 4.50 -1.53 -14.60
CA ASP A 28 3.47 -1.02 -13.68
C ASP A 28 4.01 -0.14 -12.54
N MET A 29 5.33 0.06 -12.47
CA MET A 29 5.97 0.88 -11.42
C MET A 29 6.02 2.37 -11.77
N GLU A 30 5.86 2.77 -13.04
CA GLU A 30 5.93 4.17 -13.47
C GLU A 30 4.61 4.94 -13.26
N LYS A 31 3.46 4.26 -13.31
CA LYS A 31 2.17 4.94 -13.20
C LYS A 31 1.81 5.16 -11.73
N GLU A 32 1.63 6.42 -11.34
CA GLU A 32 1.15 6.76 -10.01
C GLU A 32 -0.33 6.43 -9.84
N THR A 33 -0.70 5.64 -8.84
CA THR A 33 -2.11 5.43 -8.47
C THR A 33 -2.57 6.51 -7.50
N LYS A 34 -3.64 7.22 -7.87
CA LYS A 34 -4.32 8.22 -7.02
C LYS A 34 -5.78 7.82 -6.83
N LEU A 35 -6.28 8.01 -5.62
CA LEU A 35 -7.66 7.75 -5.25
C LEU A 35 -8.25 8.99 -4.59
N LYS A 36 -9.56 9.17 -4.73
CA LYS A 36 -10.33 10.21 -4.04
C LYS A 36 -11.22 9.54 -3.01
N ILE A 37 -11.05 9.91 -1.75
CA ILE A 37 -11.91 9.50 -0.64
C ILE A 37 -12.94 10.61 -0.46
N GLU A 38 -14.16 10.37 -0.90
CA GLU A 38 -15.28 11.30 -0.71
C GLU A 38 -15.84 11.11 0.69
N THR A 39 -16.01 12.21 1.43
CA THR A 39 -16.53 12.18 2.80
C THR A 39 -17.56 13.27 3.02
N SER A 40 -18.35 13.13 4.07
CA SER A 40 -19.28 14.19 4.51
C SER A 40 -18.58 15.47 4.97
N ALA A 41 -17.27 15.43 5.21
CA ALA A 41 -16.43 16.58 5.59
C ALA A 41 -15.60 17.14 4.42
N GLY A 42 -15.81 16.63 3.19
CA GLY A 42 -15.08 17.00 1.99
C GLY A 42 -14.18 15.89 1.44
N ASP A 43 -13.59 16.15 0.28
CA ASP A 43 -12.82 15.18 -0.48
C ASP A 43 -11.35 15.13 -0.02
N ILE A 44 -10.79 13.93 0.04
CA ILE A 44 -9.37 13.69 0.33
C ILE A 44 -8.75 12.95 -0.85
N THR A 45 -7.78 13.57 -1.52
CA THR A 45 -7.00 12.91 -2.57
C THR A 45 -5.76 12.24 -1.97
N VAL A 46 -5.60 10.94 -2.20
CA VAL A 46 -4.46 10.15 -1.73
C VAL A 46 -3.69 9.57 -2.92
N LYS A 47 -2.37 9.41 -2.74
CA LYS A 47 -1.50 8.66 -3.66
C LYS A 47 -1.10 7.37 -2.97
N LEU A 48 -1.18 6.25 -3.70
CA LEU A 48 -0.65 4.97 -3.24
C LEU A 48 0.78 4.78 -3.73
N TYR A 49 1.65 4.22 -2.89
CA TYR A 49 3.04 3.97 -3.25
C TYR A 49 3.18 2.64 -3.97
N ASN A 50 3.95 2.63 -5.06
CA ASN A 50 4.21 1.44 -5.86
C ASN A 50 5.19 0.48 -5.15
N GLU A 51 6.01 0.99 -4.23
CA GLU A 51 6.94 0.19 -3.43
C GLU A 51 6.28 -0.57 -2.27
N THR A 52 4.96 -0.42 -2.09
CA THR A 52 4.14 -1.23 -1.16
C THR A 52 3.05 -1.96 -1.95
N PRO A 53 3.40 -2.86 -2.89
CA PRO A 53 2.46 -3.41 -3.86
C PRO A 53 1.35 -4.23 -3.20
N LYS A 54 1.64 -5.00 -2.14
CA LYS A 54 0.59 -5.80 -1.47
C LYS A 54 -0.46 -4.90 -0.84
N HIS A 55 -0.05 -3.81 -0.18
CA HIS A 55 -1.00 -2.86 0.41
C HIS A 55 -1.72 -2.04 -0.65
N ARG A 56 -1.01 -1.57 -1.68
CA ARG A 56 -1.58 -0.82 -2.81
C ARG A 56 -2.68 -1.62 -3.50
N ASP A 57 -2.34 -2.82 -3.95
CA ASP A 57 -3.24 -3.66 -4.74
C ASP A 57 -4.43 -4.12 -3.90
N ASN A 58 -4.20 -4.43 -2.61
CA ASN A 58 -5.27 -4.75 -1.68
C ASN A 58 -6.23 -3.57 -1.45
N PHE A 59 -5.70 -2.35 -1.27
CA PHE A 59 -6.53 -1.17 -1.07
C PHE A 59 -7.38 -0.85 -2.31
N ILE A 60 -6.79 -0.97 -3.52
CA ILE A 60 -7.50 -0.82 -4.79
C ILE A 60 -8.63 -1.86 -4.89
N LYS A 61 -8.32 -3.13 -4.65
CA LYS A 61 -9.32 -4.21 -4.66
C LYS A 61 -10.49 -3.89 -3.72
N LEU A 62 -10.22 -3.49 -2.48
CA LEU A 62 -11.28 -3.19 -1.50
C LEU A 62 -12.12 -1.97 -1.90
N VAL A 63 -11.53 -0.99 -2.58
CA VAL A 63 -12.25 0.15 -3.18
C VAL A 63 -13.16 -0.33 -4.30
N GLU A 64 -12.65 -1.15 -5.24
CA GLU A 64 -13.42 -1.70 -6.35
C GLU A 64 -14.57 -2.60 -5.88
N ASP A 65 -14.37 -3.35 -4.79
CA ASP A 65 -15.38 -4.18 -4.14
C ASP A 65 -16.44 -3.36 -3.36
N GLY A 66 -16.29 -2.02 -3.25
CA GLY A 66 -17.18 -1.16 -2.47
C GLY A 66 -17.09 -1.38 -0.95
N THR A 67 -15.98 -1.96 -0.47
CA THR A 67 -15.78 -2.28 0.96
C THR A 67 -15.87 -1.03 1.81
N TYR A 68 -15.32 0.08 1.35
CA TYR A 68 -15.27 1.34 2.09
C TYR A 68 -16.54 2.18 2.03
N GLU A 69 -17.48 1.84 1.15
CA GLU A 69 -18.73 2.60 0.98
C GLU A 69 -19.55 2.63 2.27
N GLY A 70 -19.83 3.85 2.73
CA GLY A 70 -20.57 4.12 3.96
C GLY A 70 -19.80 3.85 5.26
N THR A 71 -18.52 3.47 5.20
CA THR A 71 -17.72 3.27 6.43
C THR A 71 -17.47 4.59 7.15
N LEU A 72 -17.33 4.53 8.48
CA LEU A 72 -17.06 5.70 9.31
C LEU A 72 -15.56 5.85 9.60
N PHE A 73 -15.12 7.10 9.74
CA PHE A 73 -13.95 7.42 10.55
C PHE A 73 -14.29 7.21 12.03
N HIS A 74 -14.17 5.98 12.50
CA HIS A 74 -14.67 5.54 13.79
C HIS A 74 -13.73 5.88 14.96
N ARG A 75 -12.48 6.26 14.68
CA ARG A 75 -11.50 6.65 15.70
C ARG A 75 -10.74 7.89 15.26
N VAL A 76 -10.83 8.95 16.06
CA VAL A 76 -10.21 10.25 15.80
C VAL A 76 -9.42 10.66 17.04
N ILE A 77 -8.10 10.76 16.90
CA ILE A 77 -7.20 11.19 17.99
C ILE A 77 -6.45 12.42 17.51
N LYS A 78 -6.69 13.54 18.20
CA LYS A 78 -6.05 14.82 17.90
C LYS A 78 -4.52 14.69 17.94
N ASP A 79 -3.86 15.30 16.98
CA ASP A 79 -2.39 15.32 16.83
C ASP A 79 -1.75 13.93 16.71
N PHE A 80 -2.53 12.93 16.28
CA PHE A 80 -2.06 11.58 16.01
C PHE A 80 -2.59 11.09 14.65
N MET A 81 -3.84 10.64 14.59
CA MET A 81 -4.43 10.10 13.36
C MET A 81 -5.97 10.05 13.40
N ILE A 82 -6.55 9.88 12.21
CA ILE A 82 -7.95 9.46 12.00
C ILE A 82 -7.96 8.09 11.34
N GLN A 83 -8.79 7.17 11.84
CA GLN A 83 -8.82 5.76 11.41
C GLN A 83 -10.22 5.37 10.92
N ALA A 84 -10.25 4.60 9.83
CA ALA A 84 -11.42 4.15 9.10
C ALA A 84 -11.22 2.72 8.54
N GLY A 85 -12.17 2.26 7.72
CA GLY A 85 -12.09 0.97 7.04
C GLY A 85 -12.60 -0.22 7.85
N ASP A 86 -13.25 0.00 8.98
CA ASP A 86 -13.99 -1.05 9.71
C ASP A 86 -15.34 -1.32 9.01
N PRO A 87 -15.59 -2.52 8.44
CA PRO A 87 -16.85 -2.84 7.77
C PRO A 87 -18.07 -2.79 8.69
N GLU A 88 -17.91 -3.04 9.98
CA GLU A 88 -19.00 -2.98 10.96
C GLU A 88 -19.47 -1.55 11.26
N SER A 89 -18.70 -0.54 10.83
CA SER A 89 -19.01 0.86 11.07
C SER A 89 -20.18 1.37 10.21
N LYS A 90 -20.49 0.74 9.07
CA LYS A 90 -21.41 1.28 8.05
C LYS A 90 -22.81 1.64 8.55
N LYS A 91 -23.30 0.92 9.56
CA LYS A 91 -24.62 1.11 10.18
C LYS A 91 -24.53 1.05 11.70
N ALA A 92 -23.36 1.34 12.25
CA ALA A 92 -23.14 1.25 13.67
C ALA A 92 -24.03 2.26 14.41
N PRO A 93 -24.79 1.84 15.44
CA PRO A 93 -25.51 2.78 16.28
C PRO A 93 -24.50 3.66 17.03
N LYS A 94 -24.93 4.87 17.39
CA LYS A 94 -24.10 5.79 18.17
C LYS A 94 -23.65 5.11 19.47
N GLY A 95 -22.35 5.16 19.75
CA GLY A 95 -21.76 4.56 20.94
C GLY A 95 -21.34 3.10 20.80
N LYS A 96 -21.60 2.43 19.66
CA LYS A 96 -21.01 1.11 19.38
C LYS A 96 -19.48 1.24 19.35
N MET A 97 -18.79 0.35 20.07
CA MET A 97 -17.35 0.21 19.97
C MET A 97 -16.98 -0.40 18.61
N LEU A 98 -16.05 0.24 17.92
CA LEU A 98 -15.58 -0.11 16.57
C LEU A 98 -14.05 -0.20 16.56
N GLY A 99 -13.50 -0.74 15.47
CA GLY A 99 -12.07 -0.99 15.26
C GLY A 99 -11.69 -2.47 15.29
N ALA A 100 -12.66 -3.37 15.44
CA ALA A 100 -12.44 -4.82 15.44
C ALA A 100 -12.88 -5.51 14.15
N GLY A 101 -13.67 -4.85 13.29
CA GLY A 101 -14.10 -5.45 12.03
C GLY A 101 -12.95 -5.68 11.06
N ASP A 102 -13.03 -6.77 10.31
CA ASP A 102 -12.03 -7.19 9.34
C ASP A 102 -12.67 -7.77 8.06
N VAL A 103 -11.82 -8.20 7.12
CA VAL A 103 -12.20 -8.85 5.86
C VAL A 103 -11.74 -10.31 5.80
N GLY A 104 -11.46 -10.93 6.95
CA GLY A 104 -11.04 -12.33 7.09
C GLY A 104 -9.57 -12.61 6.79
N TYR A 105 -8.74 -11.58 6.57
CA TYR A 105 -7.31 -11.74 6.34
C TYR A 105 -6.49 -10.49 6.72
N THR A 106 -5.18 -10.68 6.80
CA THR A 106 -4.17 -9.63 7.03
C THR A 106 -3.24 -9.48 5.84
N VAL A 107 -2.62 -8.31 5.71
CA VAL A 107 -1.58 -8.05 4.69
C VAL A 107 -0.20 -8.14 5.34
N PRO A 108 0.75 -8.94 4.78
CA PRO A 108 2.12 -8.99 5.30
C PRO A 108 2.79 -7.62 5.30
N ALA A 109 3.63 -7.36 6.29
CA ALA A 109 4.29 -6.07 6.45
C ALA A 109 5.15 -5.67 5.23
N GLU A 110 5.07 -4.41 4.82
CA GLU A 110 5.88 -3.81 3.75
C GLU A 110 6.50 -2.50 4.25
N PHE A 111 7.74 -2.57 4.76
CA PHE A 111 8.48 -1.41 5.24
C PHE A 111 9.53 -0.98 4.21
N VAL A 112 9.43 0.26 3.74
CA VAL A 112 10.40 0.87 2.81
C VAL A 112 11.12 2.01 3.54
N TYR A 113 12.00 1.65 4.48
CA TYR A 113 12.75 2.60 5.29
C TYR A 113 14.13 2.88 4.66
N PRO A 114 14.66 4.11 4.70
CA PRO A 114 14.11 5.32 5.35
C PRO A 114 13.13 6.12 4.48
N LYS A 115 12.85 5.65 3.25
CA LYS A 115 12.12 6.42 2.24
C LYS A 115 10.70 6.80 2.68
N TYR A 116 9.98 5.88 3.29
CA TYR A 116 8.60 6.08 3.76
C TYR A 116 8.50 5.89 5.26
N PHE A 117 7.86 6.86 5.91
CA PHE A 117 7.61 6.91 7.35
C PHE A 117 6.33 7.71 7.61
N HIS A 118 5.82 7.64 8.84
CA HIS A 118 4.60 8.33 9.25
C HIS A 118 4.85 9.83 9.37
N LYS A 119 4.46 10.58 8.33
CA LYS A 119 4.42 12.04 8.30
C LYS A 119 2.97 12.52 8.20
N LYS A 120 2.72 13.78 8.57
CA LYS A 120 1.38 14.39 8.42
C LYS A 120 0.86 14.19 6.99
N GLY A 121 -0.37 13.67 6.88
CA GLY A 121 -1.03 13.34 5.61
C GLY A 121 -0.71 11.94 5.07
N ALA A 122 0.16 11.16 5.70
CA ALA A 122 0.41 9.79 5.28
C ALA A 122 -0.84 8.91 5.48
N LEU A 123 -1.22 8.17 4.44
CA LEU A 123 -2.18 7.08 4.49
C LEU A 123 -1.42 5.79 4.85
N SER A 124 -1.91 5.05 5.84
CA SER A 124 -1.21 3.86 6.35
C SER A 124 -2.20 2.79 6.78
N ALA A 125 -1.84 1.52 6.63
CA ALA A 125 -2.67 0.42 7.09
C ALA A 125 -2.58 0.27 8.62
N ALA A 126 -3.72 0.05 9.26
CA ALA A 126 -3.78 -0.16 10.70
C ALA A 126 -3.27 -1.57 11.05
N ARG A 127 -2.72 -1.73 12.25
CA ARG A 127 -2.29 -3.03 12.78
C ARG A 127 -2.32 -3.03 14.29
N GLN A 128 -2.31 -4.22 14.87
CA GLN A 128 -2.11 -4.39 16.32
C GLN A 128 -0.66 -4.06 16.71
N GLY A 129 -0.45 -3.75 17.99
CA GLY A 129 0.86 -3.43 18.55
C GLY A 129 1.83 -4.62 18.50
N ASP A 130 3.13 -4.31 18.41
CA ASP A 130 4.20 -5.29 18.14
C ASP A 130 4.28 -6.42 19.18
N GLU A 131 3.87 -6.18 20.43
CA GLU A 131 3.86 -7.19 21.50
C GLU A 131 2.94 -8.38 21.22
N VAL A 132 1.80 -8.13 20.57
CA VAL A 132 0.81 -9.16 20.23
C VAL A 132 0.79 -9.51 18.73
N ASN A 133 1.47 -8.70 17.91
CA ASN A 133 1.61 -8.86 16.47
C ASN A 133 3.09 -8.73 16.06
N PRO A 134 3.93 -9.74 16.37
CA PRO A 134 5.37 -9.70 16.14
C PRO A 134 5.73 -9.67 14.64
N ASP A 135 4.91 -10.29 13.79
CA ASP A 135 5.06 -10.25 12.32
C ASP A 135 4.65 -8.91 11.72
N LYS A 136 4.03 -8.04 12.53
CA LYS A 136 3.59 -6.69 12.18
C LYS A 136 2.65 -6.68 10.97
N ALA A 137 1.90 -7.76 10.78
CA ALA A 137 0.92 -7.88 9.71
C ALA A 137 -0.16 -6.80 9.87
N SER A 138 -0.53 -6.18 8.77
CA SER A 138 -1.55 -5.14 8.72
C SER A 138 -2.95 -5.74 8.69
N SER A 139 -3.92 -5.03 9.23
CA SER A 139 -5.34 -5.28 8.94
C SER A 139 -5.56 -5.32 7.43
N GLY A 140 -6.42 -6.25 6.99
CA GLY A 140 -6.81 -6.33 5.57
C GLY A 140 -7.51 -5.08 5.08
N CYS A 141 -8.31 -4.40 5.91
CA CYS A 141 -9.17 -3.31 5.45
C CYS A 141 -9.00 -2.00 6.22
N GLN A 142 -8.59 -2.04 7.49
CA GLN A 142 -8.51 -0.81 8.29
C GLN A 142 -7.28 0.02 7.94
N PHE A 143 -7.48 1.33 7.83
CA PHE A 143 -6.45 2.29 7.50
C PHE A 143 -6.58 3.55 8.37
N TYR A 144 -5.52 4.34 8.42
CA TYR A 144 -5.53 5.64 9.08
C TYR A 144 -4.77 6.68 8.26
N ILE A 145 -5.15 7.94 8.49
CA ILE A 145 -4.47 9.13 7.95
C ILE A 145 -3.82 9.85 9.12
N VAL A 146 -2.51 10.06 9.03
CA VAL A 146 -1.73 10.76 10.06
C VAL A 146 -2.12 12.23 10.09
N THR A 147 -2.66 12.70 11.21
CA THR A 147 -2.94 14.13 11.45
C THR A 147 -1.82 14.83 12.22
N GLY A 148 -0.92 14.03 12.82
CA GLY A 148 0.24 14.35 13.65
C GLY A 148 0.87 15.74 13.60
N LYS A 149 1.61 16.07 14.66
CA LYS A 149 2.37 17.32 14.74
C LYS A 149 3.55 17.31 13.76
N VAL A 150 3.74 18.42 13.04
CA VAL A 150 4.94 18.63 12.22
C VAL A 150 6.06 19.09 13.14
N TYR A 151 7.16 18.34 13.15
CA TYR A 151 8.39 18.71 13.86
C TYR A 151 9.39 19.28 12.87
N ASN A 152 10.06 20.36 13.26
CA ASN A 152 11.17 20.93 12.49
C ASN A 152 12.49 20.32 12.96
N ASP A 153 13.55 20.51 12.17
CA ASP A 153 14.87 19.93 12.43
C ASP A 153 15.40 20.30 13.82
N SER A 154 15.21 21.55 14.25
CA SER A 154 15.64 21.98 15.59
C SER A 154 14.93 21.22 16.70
N THR A 155 13.62 20.99 16.56
CA THR A 155 12.85 20.19 17.54
C THR A 155 13.29 18.73 17.52
N LEU A 156 13.51 18.16 16.33
CA LEU A 156 13.96 16.78 16.18
C LEU A 156 15.35 16.58 16.79
N LEU A 157 16.29 17.48 16.52
CA LEU A 157 17.64 17.47 17.10
C LEU A 157 17.59 17.59 18.63
N GLY A 158 16.74 18.47 19.17
CA GLY A 158 16.54 18.60 20.61
C GLY A 158 15.99 17.31 21.24
N MET A 159 15.01 16.68 20.60
CA MET A 159 14.46 15.39 21.05
C MET A 159 15.49 14.26 21.00
N GLU A 160 16.29 14.20 19.93
CA GLU A 160 17.37 13.21 19.78
C GLU A 160 18.43 13.38 20.87
N GLN A 161 18.86 14.61 21.15
CA GLN A 161 19.81 14.91 22.23
C GLN A 161 19.27 14.47 23.59
N GLN A 162 17.99 14.75 23.88
CA GLN A 162 17.34 14.31 25.11
C GLN A 162 17.27 12.78 25.22
N MET A 163 16.89 12.09 24.14
CA MET A 163 16.85 10.62 24.13
C MET A 163 18.23 10.00 24.35
N ASN A 164 19.27 10.58 23.77
CA ASN A 164 20.65 10.10 23.95
C ASN A 164 21.18 10.35 25.36
N GLN A 165 20.70 11.39 26.06
CA GLN A 165 21.04 11.65 27.46
C GLN A 165 20.32 10.72 28.46
N MET A 166 19.18 10.15 28.07
CA MET A 166 18.40 9.21 28.89
C MET A 166 18.81 7.74 28.71
N ARG A 167 19.73 7.46 27.78
CA ARG A 167 20.33 6.14 27.57
C ARG A 167 21.60 5.99 28.39
#